data_AF-A0A534QRL8-F1
#
_entry.id   AF-A0A534QRL8-F1
#
_cell.length_a   1.000
_cell.length_b   1.000
_cell.length_c   1.000
_cell.angle_alpha   90.00
_cell.angle_beta   90.00
_cell.angle_gamma   90.00
#
_symmetry.space_group_name_H-M   'P 1'
#
loop_
_entity.id
_entity.type
_entity.pdbx_description
1 polymer ?
#
loop_
_entity_poly.entity_id
_entity_poly.type
_entity_poly.pdbx_seq_one_letter_code
_entity_poly.pdbx_strand_id
1 'polypeptide(L)'
;MRPRPSPGDTRAVHLDVVGHPLHTRSLSVALVQRSDGKLDVRAAIIDLRKRGVVPVGGDIQGPGLIHHMQLAGIVDPVTATLEAIVAEQPAVAFEASATSAGESCRDPIDAVRVLAGARLDDSFRRGISAAIGGPRGCSHVATLGHLLGSTSAWALEREQALHGRAASRPAGQRIFRRDLIIDGHEPAAGRILLALQLTDLHFAPALPLARPIERFAGELEFRVLAEVELAGLRLARITGAERRRGRADLAEASWRDRDDLLQGLVGMGLGPGVTGELLARLGEADARDRPLRDALLMLAPTLVQCAATLAEGWMVAAQRSSSIVGMGALPDSCYMWRRGGALWRARQDEGSEPPRQD
;
A
#
# COMPACT_ATOMS: atom_id res chain seq x y z
N MET A 1 10.51 -2.26 30.95
CA MET A 1 10.12 -0.85 30.73
C MET A 1 11.40 -0.09 30.37
N ARG A 2 11.63 0.26 29.09
CA ARG A 2 12.79 1.09 28.74
C ARG A 2 12.48 2.56 29.09
N PRO A 3 13.49 3.35 29.52
CA PRO A 3 13.28 4.75 29.87
C PRO A 3 12.83 5.54 28.64
N ARG A 4 11.90 6.48 28.82
CA ARG A 4 11.55 7.45 27.79
C ARG A 4 12.79 8.26 27.41
N PRO A 5 13.08 8.46 26.12
CA PRO A 5 14.19 9.32 25.72
C PRO A 5 13.96 10.75 26.22
N SER A 6 15.02 11.37 26.73
CA SER A 6 15.00 12.75 27.19
C SER A 6 14.84 13.73 26.01
N PRO A 7 14.26 14.92 26.24
CA PRO A 7 14.13 15.93 25.19
C PRO A 7 15.52 16.31 24.66
N GLY A 8 15.79 16.05 23.38
CA GLY A 8 17.09 16.30 22.73
C GLY A 8 17.88 15.05 22.30
N ASP A 9 17.36 13.84 22.53
CA ASP A 9 18.00 12.60 22.06
C ASP A 9 17.77 12.43 20.53
N THR A 10 18.80 12.72 19.73
CA THR A 10 18.83 12.52 18.26
C THR A 10 18.98 11.05 17.86
N ARG A 11 18.88 10.10 18.80
CA ARG A 11 18.96 8.66 18.54
C ARG A 11 18.05 8.29 17.37
N ALA A 12 18.66 7.65 16.37
CA ALA A 12 17.95 7.10 15.23
C ALA A 12 16.77 6.25 15.73
N VAL A 13 15.57 6.51 15.23
CA VAL A 13 14.40 5.69 15.54
C VAL A 13 14.60 4.34 14.86
N HIS A 14 15.02 3.33 15.63
CA HIS A 14 15.17 1.97 15.14
C HIS A 14 13.81 1.25 15.19
N LEU A 15 13.47 0.58 14.09
CA LEU A 15 12.38 -0.40 14.11
C LEU A 15 13.00 -1.71 14.61
N ASP A 16 12.81 -1.98 15.90
CA ASP A 16 13.27 -3.23 16.52
C ASP A 16 12.33 -4.37 16.11
N VAL A 17 12.58 -4.92 14.92
CA VAL A 17 11.79 -6.01 14.36
C VAL A 17 12.39 -7.35 14.79
N VAL A 18 11.54 -8.24 15.28
CA VAL A 18 11.91 -9.59 15.71
C VAL A 18 10.95 -10.62 15.12
N GLY A 19 11.38 -11.86 15.08
CA GLY A 19 10.57 -12.97 14.59
C GLY A 19 10.87 -13.36 13.15
N HIS A 20 10.06 -14.29 12.65
CA HIS A 20 10.26 -14.87 11.34
C HIS A 20 9.67 -13.97 10.24
N PRO A 21 10.41 -13.65 9.16
CA PRO A 21 9.90 -12.77 8.11
C PRO A 21 8.82 -13.45 7.26
N LEU A 22 7.69 -12.77 7.05
CA LEU A 22 6.53 -13.31 6.33
C LEU A 22 6.38 -12.71 4.93
N HIS A 23 6.34 -11.39 4.87
CA HIS A 23 5.97 -10.66 3.65
C HIS A 23 6.63 -9.29 3.61
N THR A 24 6.95 -8.80 2.42
CA THR A 24 7.24 -7.37 2.18
C THR A 24 6.22 -6.85 1.20
N ARG A 25 5.54 -5.76 1.57
CA ARG A 25 4.85 -4.90 0.61
C ARG A 25 5.69 -3.64 0.39
N SER A 26 6.00 -3.34 -0.86
CA SER A 26 6.61 -2.08 -1.27
C SER A 26 5.67 -1.35 -2.22
N LEU A 27 5.40 -0.08 -1.94
CA LEU A 27 4.69 0.83 -2.83
C LEU A 27 5.57 2.03 -3.14
N SER A 28 5.49 2.54 -4.36
CA SER A 28 6.17 3.78 -4.75
C SER A 28 5.27 4.64 -5.62
N VAL A 29 5.46 5.96 -5.54
CA VAL A 29 4.86 6.94 -6.44
C VAL A 29 5.92 7.99 -6.80
N ALA A 30 6.11 8.28 -8.08
CA ALA A 30 7.07 9.28 -8.55
C ALA A 30 6.42 10.23 -9.54
N LEU A 31 6.73 11.52 -9.42
CA LEU A 31 6.28 12.58 -10.33
C LEU A 31 7.49 13.19 -11.05
N VAL A 32 7.42 13.24 -12.38
CA VAL A 32 8.49 13.74 -13.25
C VAL A 32 7.93 14.79 -14.21
N GLN A 33 8.65 15.90 -14.35
CA GLN A 33 8.31 16.97 -15.27
C GLN A 33 8.38 16.48 -16.73
N ARG A 34 7.32 16.74 -17.51
CA ARG A 34 7.28 16.52 -18.96
C ARG A 34 7.63 17.81 -19.71
N SER A 35 7.94 17.65 -21.00
CA SER A 35 8.23 18.77 -21.91
C SER A 35 7.03 19.66 -22.22
N ASP A 36 5.81 19.15 -22.06
CA ASP A 36 4.54 19.86 -22.30
C ASP A 36 4.03 20.61 -21.05
N GLY A 37 4.84 20.70 -19.99
CA GLY A 37 4.47 21.33 -18.73
C GLY A 37 3.68 20.43 -17.77
N LYS A 38 3.22 19.26 -18.22
CA LYS A 38 2.50 18.28 -17.39
C LYS A 38 3.46 17.38 -16.62
N LEU A 39 2.92 16.49 -15.79
CA LEU A 39 3.69 15.54 -15.01
C LEU A 39 3.42 14.10 -15.44
N ASP A 40 4.49 13.33 -15.67
CA ASP A 40 4.39 11.87 -15.65
C ASP A 40 4.28 11.43 -14.20
N VAL A 41 3.21 10.73 -13.86
CA VAL A 41 3.06 10.04 -12.58
C VAL A 41 3.21 8.54 -12.79
N ARG A 42 4.07 7.90 -12.00
CA ARG A 42 4.24 6.44 -12.01
C ARG A 42 4.08 5.92 -10.60
N ALA A 43 3.34 4.84 -10.44
CA ALA A 43 3.21 4.14 -9.19
C ALA A 43 3.43 2.63 -9.39
N ALA A 44 4.00 1.98 -8.39
CA ALA A 44 4.15 0.53 -8.38
C ALA A 44 3.85 -0.04 -7.00
N ILE A 45 3.31 -1.26 -6.97
CA ILE A 45 3.17 -2.10 -5.79
C ILE A 45 3.84 -3.44 -6.06
N ILE A 46 4.66 -3.88 -5.12
CA ILE A 46 5.33 -5.18 -5.10
C ILE A 46 4.97 -5.88 -3.80
N ASP A 47 4.42 -7.08 -3.91
CA ASP A 47 4.19 -7.99 -2.80
C ASP A 47 5.13 -9.20 -2.93
N LEU A 48 6.06 -9.31 -1.98
CA LEU A 48 7.04 -10.39 -1.90
C LEU A 48 6.70 -11.29 -0.70
N ARG A 49 6.26 -12.52 -0.98
CA ARG A 49 6.10 -13.57 0.03
C ARG A 49 7.46 -14.17 0.33
N LYS A 50 7.82 -14.26 1.61
CA LYS A 50 9.17 -14.73 2.04
C LYS A 50 9.21 -16.20 2.45
N ARG A 51 8.05 -16.83 2.70
CA ARG A 51 7.97 -18.25 3.08
C ARG A 51 6.64 -18.88 2.70
N GLY A 52 6.52 -20.16 3.00
CA GLY A 52 5.26 -20.88 2.96
C GLY A 52 4.83 -21.24 1.54
N VAL A 53 3.81 -22.08 1.49
CA VAL A 53 3.18 -22.56 0.28
C VAL A 53 1.68 -22.42 0.48
N VAL A 54 0.97 -21.87 -0.50
CA VAL A 54 -0.45 -21.57 -0.40
C VAL A 54 -1.19 -22.21 -1.57
N PRO A 55 -2.08 -23.19 -1.33
CA PRO A 55 -2.95 -23.74 -2.36
C PRO A 55 -4.12 -22.77 -2.59
N VAL A 56 -4.16 -22.14 -3.75
CA VAL A 56 -5.12 -21.07 -4.07
C VAL A 56 -5.50 -21.11 -5.55
N GLY A 57 -6.81 -21.08 -5.82
CA GLY A 57 -7.36 -20.98 -7.18
C GLY A 57 -7.01 -22.14 -8.11
N GLY A 58 -6.81 -23.35 -7.58
CA GLY A 58 -6.40 -24.50 -8.39
C GLY A 58 -4.90 -24.70 -8.56
N ASP A 59 -4.07 -23.89 -7.89
CA ASP A 59 -2.62 -23.96 -8.01
C ASP A 59 -1.92 -23.88 -6.64
N ILE A 60 -0.63 -24.16 -6.61
CA ILE A 60 0.25 -24.09 -5.45
C ILE A 60 1.23 -22.93 -5.62
N GLN A 61 1.11 -21.91 -4.77
CA GLN A 61 1.99 -20.74 -4.81
C GLN A 61 3.04 -20.79 -3.71
N GLY A 62 4.31 -20.79 -4.11
CA GLY A 62 5.44 -20.70 -3.19
C GLY A 62 5.81 -19.28 -2.78
N PRO A 63 6.97 -19.10 -2.11
CA PRO A 63 7.59 -17.80 -1.88
C PRO A 63 8.01 -17.13 -3.19
N GLY A 64 8.13 -15.80 -3.17
CA GLY A 64 8.52 -15.00 -4.32
C GLY A 64 7.62 -13.80 -4.57
N LEU A 65 7.77 -13.21 -5.75
CA LEU A 65 6.98 -12.07 -6.20
C LEU A 65 5.55 -12.54 -6.53
N ILE A 66 4.58 -12.18 -5.68
CA ILE A 66 3.18 -12.60 -5.84
C ILE A 66 2.38 -11.56 -6.61
N HIS A 67 2.62 -10.28 -6.32
CA HIS A 67 1.97 -9.17 -7.01
C HIS A 67 3.01 -8.18 -7.45
N HIS A 68 2.95 -7.79 -8.72
CA HIS A 68 3.63 -6.62 -9.24
C HIS A 68 2.61 -5.87 -10.09
N MET A 69 2.15 -4.74 -9.60
CA MET A 69 1.19 -3.88 -10.31
C MET A 69 1.82 -2.52 -10.51
N GLN A 70 1.53 -1.91 -11.65
CA GLN A 70 2.03 -0.60 -12.03
C GLN A 70 0.87 0.26 -12.52
N LEU A 71 0.95 1.55 -12.24
CA LEU A 71 0.11 2.59 -12.82
C LEU A 71 1.02 3.65 -13.43
N ALA A 72 0.73 4.07 -14.65
CA ALA A 72 1.39 5.19 -15.29
C ALA A 72 0.32 6.17 -15.78
N GLY A 73 0.51 7.46 -15.53
CA GLY A 73 -0.45 8.48 -15.92
C GLY A 73 0.16 9.83 -16.20
N ILE A 74 -0.68 10.74 -16.67
CA ILE A 74 -0.33 12.13 -16.96
C ILE A 74 -1.21 13.02 -16.10
N VAL A 75 -0.60 13.92 -15.34
CA VAL A 75 -1.29 14.88 -14.48
C VAL A 75 -1.02 16.29 -14.97
N ASP A 76 -2.09 17.08 -15.12
CA ASP A 76 -1.99 18.53 -15.24
C ASP A 76 -1.79 19.14 -13.84
N PRO A 77 -0.59 19.69 -13.53
CA PRO A 77 -0.31 20.26 -12.22
C PRO A 77 -1.07 21.57 -11.95
N VAL A 78 -1.60 22.24 -12.98
CA VAL A 78 -2.34 23.50 -12.82
C VAL A 78 -3.76 23.23 -12.31
N THR A 79 -4.44 22.25 -12.90
CA THR A 79 -5.82 21.89 -12.53
C THR A 79 -5.91 20.76 -11.50
N ALA A 80 -4.78 20.09 -11.24
CA ALA A 80 -4.70 18.83 -10.48
C ALA A 80 -5.60 17.73 -11.09
N THR A 81 -5.61 17.62 -12.42
CA THR A 81 -6.43 16.66 -13.17
C THR A 81 -5.56 15.53 -13.71
N LEU A 82 -6.01 14.29 -13.58
CA LEU A 82 -5.41 13.14 -14.23
C LEU A 82 -5.96 13.03 -15.66
N GLU A 83 -5.12 13.26 -16.67
CA GLU A 83 -5.54 13.25 -18.06
C GLU A 83 -5.56 11.87 -18.70
N ALA A 84 -4.65 11.00 -18.26
CA ALA A 84 -4.53 9.65 -18.76
C ALA A 84 -4.00 8.74 -17.66
N ILE A 85 -4.43 7.49 -17.67
CA ILE A 85 -3.89 6.44 -16.82
C ILE A 85 -3.96 5.10 -17.52
N VAL A 86 -2.88 4.34 -17.38
CA VAL A 86 -2.77 2.95 -17.79
C VAL A 86 -2.28 2.13 -16.61
N ALA A 87 -2.60 0.85 -16.64
CA ALA A 87 -2.22 -0.09 -15.63
C ALA A 87 -1.50 -1.27 -16.29
N GLU A 88 -0.53 -1.83 -15.58
CA GLU A 88 0.16 -3.07 -15.97
C GLU A 88 0.26 -4.00 -14.75
N GLN A 89 0.24 -5.31 -14.98
CA GLN A 89 0.39 -6.30 -13.91
C GLN A 89 1.44 -7.35 -14.31
N PRO A 90 2.76 -7.03 -14.22
CA PRO A 90 3.81 -7.98 -14.58
C PRO A 90 3.75 -9.31 -13.81
N ALA A 91 3.26 -9.32 -12.57
CA ALA A 91 3.05 -10.54 -11.79
C ALA A 91 1.72 -10.49 -11.06
N VAL A 92 0.94 -11.57 -11.12
CA VAL A 92 -0.37 -11.70 -10.49
C VAL A 92 -0.49 -13.02 -9.75
N ALA A 93 -1.38 -13.06 -8.76
CA ALA A 93 -1.72 -14.31 -8.08
C ALA A 93 -2.58 -15.26 -8.94
N PHE A 94 -3.33 -14.76 -9.93
CA PHE A 94 -4.19 -15.62 -10.74
C PHE A 94 -3.95 -15.40 -12.22
N GLU A 95 -3.20 -16.32 -12.81
CA GLU A 95 -3.09 -16.48 -14.26
C GLU A 95 -4.32 -17.21 -14.81
N ALA A 96 -4.61 -16.99 -16.10
CA ALA A 96 -5.67 -17.70 -16.79
C ALA A 96 -5.38 -19.21 -16.79
N SER A 97 -6.35 -20.01 -16.35
CA SER A 97 -6.22 -21.46 -16.21
C SER A 97 -7.55 -22.17 -16.46
N ALA A 98 -7.52 -23.50 -16.53
CA ALA A 98 -8.74 -24.31 -16.59
C ALA A 98 -9.63 -24.08 -15.36
N THR A 99 -9.04 -24.02 -14.15
CA THR A 99 -9.77 -23.82 -12.89
C THR A 99 -10.42 -22.44 -12.80
N SER A 100 -9.79 -21.41 -13.37
CA SER A 100 -10.40 -20.08 -13.47
C SER A 100 -11.28 -19.89 -14.70
N ALA A 101 -11.57 -20.96 -15.48
CA ALA A 101 -12.29 -20.89 -16.75
C ALA A 101 -11.73 -19.81 -17.71
N GLY A 102 -10.40 -19.63 -17.71
CA GLY A 102 -9.70 -18.62 -18.49
C GLY A 102 -9.67 -17.22 -17.87
N GLU A 103 -10.34 -16.96 -16.75
CA GLU A 103 -10.29 -15.66 -16.06
C GLU A 103 -8.92 -15.41 -15.42
N SER A 104 -8.49 -14.15 -15.41
CA SER A 104 -7.24 -13.69 -14.81
C SER A 104 -7.43 -12.40 -14.00
N CYS A 105 -6.50 -12.17 -13.06
CA CYS A 105 -6.35 -10.88 -12.40
C CYS A 105 -6.19 -9.69 -13.35
N ARG A 106 -5.79 -9.92 -14.62
CA ARG A 106 -5.57 -8.89 -15.64
C ARG A 106 -6.84 -8.46 -16.38
N ASP A 107 -7.91 -9.25 -16.31
CA ASP A 107 -9.13 -8.96 -17.06
C ASP A 107 -9.77 -7.60 -16.74
N PRO A 108 -9.84 -7.14 -15.46
CA PRO A 108 -10.47 -5.87 -15.14
C PRO A 108 -9.52 -4.66 -15.24
N ILE A 109 -8.27 -4.85 -15.66
CA ILE A 109 -7.20 -3.86 -15.48
C ILE A 109 -7.50 -2.53 -16.18
N ASP A 110 -8.07 -2.58 -17.38
CA ASP A 110 -8.32 -1.41 -18.22
C ASP A 110 -9.46 -0.52 -17.69
N ALA A 111 -10.23 -0.99 -16.70
CA ALA A 111 -11.30 -0.20 -16.09
C ALA A 111 -10.79 1.08 -15.41
N VAL A 112 -9.50 1.16 -15.06
CA VAL A 112 -8.90 2.40 -14.51
C VAL A 112 -8.94 3.56 -15.49
N ARG A 113 -9.04 3.32 -16.81
CA ARG A 113 -9.05 4.37 -17.83
C ARG A 113 -10.21 5.36 -17.67
N VAL A 114 -11.31 4.96 -17.03
CA VAL A 114 -12.46 5.83 -16.74
C VAL A 114 -12.11 7.02 -15.83
N LEU A 115 -10.96 6.97 -15.18
CA LEU A 115 -10.48 8.03 -14.29
C LEU A 115 -9.80 9.18 -15.05
N ALA A 116 -9.57 9.03 -16.36
CA ALA A 116 -9.13 10.14 -17.19
C ALA A 116 -10.13 11.29 -17.12
N GLY A 117 -9.63 12.51 -16.87
CA GLY A 117 -10.40 13.72 -16.62
C GLY A 117 -10.79 13.94 -15.16
N ALA A 118 -10.52 13.01 -14.24
CA ALA A 118 -10.85 13.19 -12.83
C ALA A 118 -9.84 14.13 -12.13
N ARG A 119 -10.35 15.00 -11.27
CA ARG A 119 -9.52 15.81 -10.37
C ARG A 119 -8.99 14.95 -9.24
N LEU A 120 -7.73 15.17 -8.84
CA LEU A 120 -7.03 14.45 -7.77
C LEU A 120 -7.54 14.86 -6.37
N ASP A 121 -8.81 14.60 -6.12
CA ASP A 121 -9.53 14.88 -4.89
C ASP A 121 -10.42 13.67 -4.53
N ASP A 122 -11.41 13.89 -3.66
CA ASP A 122 -12.36 12.87 -3.27
C ASP A 122 -13.17 12.28 -4.43
N SER A 123 -13.36 13.01 -5.54
CA SER A 123 -14.02 12.51 -6.74
C SER A 123 -13.20 11.40 -7.40
N PHE A 124 -11.87 11.58 -7.53
CA PHE A 124 -10.97 10.55 -8.02
C PHE A 124 -10.97 9.33 -7.09
N ARG A 125 -10.95 9.54 -5.78
CA ARG A 125 -11.03 8.45 -4.79
C ARG A 125 -12.32 7.64 -4.98
N ARG A 126 -13.48 8.30 -5.09
CA ARG A 126 -14.76 7.60 -5.35
C ARG A 126 -14.75 6.91 -6.72
N GLY A 127 -14.16 7.56 -7.74
CA GLY A 127 -13.99 6.99 -9.07
C GLY A 127 -13.21 5.68 -9.06
N ILE A 128 -12.07 5.62 -8.35
CA ILE A 128 -11.28 4.39 -8.18
C ILE A 128 -12.13 3.28 -7.57
N SER A 129 -12.81 3.58 -6.46
CA SER A 129 -13.65 2.59 -5.78
C SER A 129 -14.79 2.11 -6.68
N ALA A 130 -15.38 2.99 -7.48
CA ALA A 130 -16.46 2.67 -8.42
C ALA A 130 -15.99 1.84 -9.62
N ALA A 131 -14.80 2.12 -10.15
CA ALA A 131 -14.26 1.45 -11.33
C ALA A 131 -13.74 0.05 -11.01
N ILE A 132 -12.92 -0.09 -9.97
CA ILE A 132 -12.15 -1.31 -9.71
C ILE A 132 -12.19 -1.78 -8.25
N GLY A 133 -13.02 -1.17 -7.40
CA GLY A 133 -13.18 -1.59 -6.01
C GLY A 133 -13.95 -2.89 -5.86
N GLY A 134 -13.50 -3.74 -4.93
CA GLY A 134 -14.15 -5.00 -4.54
C GLY A 134 -14.26 -5.98 -5.71
N PRO A 135 -15.44 -6.57 -5.98
CA PRO A 135 -15.61 -7.62 -6.99
C PRO A 135 -15.42 -7.14 -8.43
N ARG A 136 -15.30 -5.81 -8.65
CA ARG A 136 -15.13 -5.21 -9.97
C ARG A 136 -13.70 -5.25 -10.49
N GLY A 137 -12.71 -5.41 -9.62
CA GLY A 137 -11.32 -5.26 -10.04
C GLY A 137 -10.29 -5.92 -9.13
N CYS A 138 -9.03 -5.64 -9.42
CA CYS A 138 -7.90 -6.05 -8.60
C CYS A 138 -7.78 -5.12 -7.39
N SER A 139 -7.88 -5.67 -6.17
CA SER A 139 -7.74 -4.91 -4.93
C SER A 139 -6.38 -4.20 -4.84
N HIS A 140 -5.31 -4.80 -5.34
CA HIS A 140 -3.97 -4.16 -5.39
C HIS A 140 -3.92 -2.95 -6.31
N VAL A 141 -4.55 -3.02 -7.49
CA VAL A 141 -4.63 -1.86 -8.40
C VAL A 141 -5.48 -0.76 -7.77
N ALA A 142 -6.56 -1.11 -7.06
CA ALA A 142 -7.40 -0.14 -6.35
C ALA A 142 -6.62 0.55 -5.23
N THR A 143 -5.89 -0.22 -4.42
CA THR A 143 -4.99 0.28 -3.38
C THR A 143 -3.91 1.20 -3.96
N LEU A 144 -3.25 0.78 -5.04
CA LEU A 144 -2.21 1.56 -5.70
C LEU A 144 -2.76 2.85 -6.29
N GLY A 145 -3.96 2.82 -6.88
CA GLY A 145 -4.61 3.99 -7.44
C GLY A 145 -5.03 5.00 -6.38
N HIS A 146 -5.57 4.53 -5.24
CA HIS A 146 -5.82 5.41 -4.09
C HIS A 146 -4.54 6.08 -3.58
N LEU A 147 -3.44 5.34 -3.47
CA LEU A 147 -2.15 5.89 -3.07
C LEU A 147 -1.63 6.90 -4.10
N LEU A 148 -1.69 6.59 -5.40
CA LEU A 148 -1.28 7.47 -6.49
C LEU A 148 -2.03 8.81 -6.41
N GLY A 149 -3.36 8.77 -6.27
CA GLY A 149 -4.19 9.98 -6.20
C GLY A 149 -3.84 10.85 -5.00
N SER A 150 -3.86 10.28 -3.79
CA SER A 150 -3.57 11.01 -2.55
C SER A 150 -2.14 11.58 -2.55
N THR A 151 -1.17 10.77 -3.00
CA THR A 151 0.24 11.16 -3.07
C THR A 151 0.47 12.27 -4.09
N SER A 152 -0.18 12.21 -5.25
CA SER A 152 -0.05 13.24 -6.29
C SER A 152 -0.63 14.57 -5.82
N ALA A 153 -1.82 14.56 -5.20
CA ALA A 153 -2.42 15.76 -4.60
C ALA A 153 -1.50 16.38 -3.53
N TRP A 154 -0.97 15.55 -2.62
CA TRP A 154 0.00 15.98 -1.61
C TRP A 154 1.26 16.59 -2.23
N ALA A 155 1.84 15.93 -3.23
CA ALA A 155 3.06 16.38 -3.88
C ALA A 155 2.88 17.72 -4.59
N LEU A 156 1.74 17.94 -5.25
CA LEU A 156 1.40 19.20 -5.92
C LEU A 156 1.21 20.35 -4.92
N GLU A 157 0.47 20.12 -3.84
CA GLU A 157 0.30 21.11 -2.76
C GLU A 157 1.65 21.49 -2.14
N ARG A 158 2.53 20.50 -1.93
CA ARG A 158 3.83 20.69 -1.32
C ARG A 158 4.84 21.37 -2.27
N GLU A 159 4.81 21.04 -3.56
CA GLU A 159 5.56 21.73 -4.61
C GLU A 159 5.21 23.22 -4.64
N GLN A 160 3.90 23.51 -4.65
CA GLN A 160 3.37 24.86 -4.61
C GLN A 160 3.83 25.62 -3.35
N ALA A 161 3.86 24.98 -2.19
CA ALA A 161 4.30 25.59 -0.94
C ALA A 161 5.82 25.84 -0.89
N LEU A 162 6.62 24.99 -1.52
CA LEU A 162 8.09 25.10 -1.52
C LEU A 162 8.62 26.10 -2.55
N HIS A 163 8.01 26.15 -3.73
CA HIS A 163 8.58 26.82 -4.90
C HIS A 163 7.63 27.82 -5.56
N GLY A 164 6.37 27.89 -5.14
CA GLY A 164 5.36 28.76 -5.73
C GLY A 164 4.86 28.26 -7.09
N ARG A 165 3.96 29.04 -7.74
CA ARG A 165 3.31 28.67 -9.01
C ARG A 165 4.23 28.73 -10.23
N ALA A 166 5.35 29.45 -10.14
CA ALA A 166 6.16 29.87 -11.27
C ALA A 166 7.49 29.09 -11.42
N ALA A 167 7.69 28.03 -10.64
CA ALA A 167 8.92 27.26 -10.67
C ALA A 167 9.04 26.47 -11.99
N SER A 168 9.76 27.03 -12.97
CA SER A 168 10.07 26.33 -14.21
C SER A 168 11.02 25.17 -13.94
N ARG A 169 10.65 23.98 -14.42
CA ARG A 169 11.49 22.78 -14.36
C ARG A 169 11.80 22.29 -15.77
N PRO A 170 13.06 21.95 -16.08
CA PRO A 170 13.38 21.21 -17.29
C PRO A 170 12.66 19.86 -17.33
N ALA A 171 12.30 19.42 -18.54
CA ALA A 171 11.77 18.08 -18.77
C ALA A 171 12.71 17.00 -18.21
N GLY A 172 12.12 15.91 -17.71
CA GLY A 172 12.83 14.78 -17.09
C GLY A 172 13.24 15.00 -15.63
N GLN A 173 13.04 16.19 -15.06
CA GLN A 173 13.33 16.39 -13.64
C GLN A 173 12.27 15.76 -12.73
N ARG A 174 12.74 14.96 -11.78
CA ARG A 174 11.92 14.49 -10.67
C ARG A 174 11.48 15.69 -9.83
N ILE A 175 10.20 15.71 -9.49
CA ILE A 175 9.59 16.68 -8.57
C ILE A 175 9.46 16.05 -7.20
N PHE A 176 9.01 14.80 -7.19
CA PHE A 176 8.65 14.10 -5.97
C PHE A 176 8.82 12.59 -6.13
N ARG A 177 9.14 11.93 -5.02
CA ARG A 177 9.08 10.48 -4.88
C ARG A 177 8.58 10.11 -3.48
N ARG A 178 7.59 9.23 -3.40
CA ARG A 178 7.19 8.50 -2.20
C ARG A 178 7.62 7.06 -2.33
N ASP A 179 8.24 6.53 -1.31
CA ASP A 179 8.44 5.09 -1.11
C ASP A 179 7.80 4.69 0.23
N LEU A 180 7.01 3.63 0.22
CA LEU A 180 6.34 3.07 1.39
C LEU A 180 6.63 1.56 1.43
N ILE A 181 7.29 1.12 2.49
CA ILE A 181 7.66 -0.28 2.69
C ILE A 181 7.03 -0.76 3.98
N ILE A 182 6.39 -1.92 3.94
CA ILE A 182 5.83 -2.59 5.11
C ILE A 182 6.32 -4.03 5.13
N ASP A 183 7.11 -4.35 6.14
CA ASP A 183 7.57 -5.70 6.40
C ASP A 183 6.76 -6.36 7.50
N GLY A 184 6.19 -7.53 7.20
CA GLY A 184 5.49 -8.36 8.16
C GLY A 184 6.37 -9.47 8.73
N HIS A 185 6.32 -9.65 10.05
CA HIS A 185 7.06 -10.67 10.78
C HIS A 185 6.16 -11.37 11.79
N GLU A 186 6.47 -12.63 12.11
CA GLU A 186 5.84 -13.40 13.17
C GLU A 186 6.78 -13.45 14.39
N PRO A 187 6.63 -12.56 15.38
CA PRO A 187 7.45 -12.58 16.60
C PRO A 187 7.12 -13.77 17.50
N ALA A 188 5.87 -14.23 17.47
CA ALA A 188 5.36 -15.40 18.19
C ALA A 188 4.06 -15.86 17.50
N ALA A 189 3.66 -17.12 17.76
CA ALA A 189 2.44 -17.68 17.20
C ALA A 189 1.21 -16.78 17.49
N GLY A 190 0.41 -16.51 16.45
CA GLY A 190 -0.79 -15.68 16.55
C GLY A 190 -0.53 -14.17 16.68
N ARG A 191 0.73 -13.73 16.54
CA ARG A 191 1.11 -12.31 16.54
C ARG A 191 1.78 -11.96 15.23
N ILE A 192 1.45 -10.78 14.70
CA ILE A 192 2.12 -10.21 13.51
C ILE A 192 2.67 -8.84 13.86
N LEU A 193 3.91 -8.59 13.48
CA LEU A 193 4.61 -7.34 13.64
C LEU A 193 4.79 -6.71 12.26
N LEU A 194 4.18 -5.55 12.05
CA LEU A 194 4.25 -4.77 10.81
C LEU A 194 5.19 -3.58 11.03
N ALA A 195 6.34 -3.61 10.37
CA ALA A 195 7.31 -2.52 10.35
C ALA A 195 7.08 -1.66 9.10
N LEU A 196 6.56 -0.46 9.29
CA LEU A 196 6.23 0.48 8.22
C LEU A 196 7.28 1.59 8.16
N GLN A 197 7.76 1.85 6.95
CA GLN A 197 8.65 2.96 6.63
C GLN A 197 8.08 3.73 5.44
N LEU A 198 7.87 5.03 5.61
CA LEU A 198 7.53 5.94 4.52
C LEU A 198 8.64 6.97 4.35
N THR A 199 9.02 7.24 3.11
CA THR A 199 9.91 8.34 2.74
C THR A 199 9.30 9.12 1.58
N ASP A 200 9.00 10.39 1.82
CA ASP A 200 8.66 11.39 0.83
C ASP A 200 9.90 12.24 0.56
N LEU A 201 10.37 12.26 -0.68
CA LEU A 201 11.50 13.06 -1.13
C LEU A 201 11.02 14.12 -2.14
N HIS A 202 11.17 15.38 -1.77
CA HIS A 202 10.91 16.53 -2.64
C HIS A 202 12.20 17.05 -3.23
N PHE A 203 12.16 17.34 -4.53
CA PHE A 203 13.31 17.81 -5.27
C PHE A 203 13.21 19.30 -5.57
N ALA A 204 14.27 20.07 -5.34
CA ALA A 204 14.34 21.46 -5.75
C ALA A 204 14.51 21.57 -7.28
N PRO A 205 13.94 22.60 -7.93
CA PRO A 205 14.30 22.95 -9.30
C PRO A 205 15.81 23.19 -9.38
N ALA A 206 16.47 22.58 -10.35
CA ALA A 206 17.91 22.67 -10.47
C ALA A 206 18.34 22.76 -11.94
N LEU A 207 19.56 23.24 -12.21
CA LEU A 207 20.14 23.17 -13.54
C LEU A 207 20.46 21.70 -13.92
N PRO A 208 20.54 21.36 -15.22
CA PRO A 208 20.84 19.99 -15.66
C PRO A 208 22.11 19.40 -15.02
N LEU A 209 23.16 20.19 -14.83
CA LEU A 209 24.45 19.78 -14.27
C LEU A 209 24.63 20.18 -12.79
N ALA A 210 23.54 20.41 -12.05
CA ALA A 210 23.62 20.70 -10.62
C ALA A 210 24.13 19.50 -9.81
N ARG A 211 24.84 19.77 -8.70
CA ARG A 211 25.28 18.71 -7.78
C ARG A 211 24.06 17.96 -7.23
N PRO A 212 24.16 16.64 -6.94
CA PRO A 212 22.99 15.88 -6.47
C PRO A 212 22.28 16.50 -5.26
N ILE A 213 23.04 16.98 -4.27
CA ILE A 213 22.47 17.62 -3.07
C ILE A 213 21.76 18.95 -3.39
N GLU A 214 22.07 19.60 -4.50
CA GLU A 214 21.39 20.84 -4.89
C GLU A 214 19.96 20.59 -5.35
N ARG A 215 19.65 19.36 -5.72
CA ARG A 215 18.30 18.90 -6.06
C ARG A 215 17.47 18.55 -4.83
N PHE A 216 18.03 18.57 -3.62
CA PHE A 216 17.28 18.28 -2.40
C PHE A 216 16.48 19.51 -1.95
N ALA A 217 15.15 19.41 -1.91
CA ALA A 217 14.29 20.43 -1.31
C ALA A 217 13.87 20.04 0.11
N GLY A 218 13.52 18.78 0.31
CA GLY A 218 13.20 18.27 1.62
C GLY A 218 12.78 16.81 1.61
N GLU A 219 12.69 16.26 2.81
CA GLU A 219 12.35 14.87 3.06
C GLU A 219 11.38 14.79 4.24
N LEU A 220 10.42 13.88 4.14
CA LEU A 220 9.55 13.49 5.23
C LEU A 220 9.66 11.97 5.40
N GLU A 221 10.03 11.55 6.58
CA GLU A 221 10.11 10.14 6.96
C GLU A 221 9.08 9.82 8.04
N PHE A 222 8.45 8.65 7.93
CA PHE A 222 7.76 8.00 9.05
C PHE A 222 8.33 6.62 9.29
N ARG A 223 8.42 6.26 10.57
CA ARG A 223 8.73 4.90 11.02
C ARG A 223 7.66 4.49 12.01
N VAL A 224 6.93 3.44 11.70
CA VAL A 224 5.83 2.94 12.53
C VAL A 224 6.01 1.45 12.75
N LEU A 225 5.83 1.02 14.00
CA LEU A 225 5.84 -0.37 14.40
C LEU A 225 4.47 -0.72 14.96
N ALA A 226 3.75 -1.61 14.27
CA ALA A 226 2.42 -2.05 14.67
C ALA A 226 2.43 -3.54 15.01
N GLU A 227 1.93 -3.90 16.19
CA GLU A 227 1.70 -5.27 16.60
C GLU A 227 0.22 -5.61 16.45
N VAL A 228 -0.07 -6.73 15.80
CA VAL A 228 -1.41 -7.22 15.50
C VAL A 228 -1.62 -8.57 16.17
N GLU A 229 -2.75 -8.70 16.85
CA GLU A 229 -3.27 -9.97 17.35
C GLU A 229 -4.12 -10.61 16.23
N LEU A 230 -3.75 -11.84 15.81
CA LEU A 230 -4.27 -12.43 14.57
C LEU A 230 -5.70 -12.99 14.70
N ALA A 231 -6.09 -13.54 15.85
CA ALA A 231 -7.40 -14.15 16.02
C ALA A 231 -8.53 -13.10 15.97
N GLY A 232 -8.31 -11.92 16.55
CA GLY A 232 -9.23 -10.79 16.49
C GLY A 232 -8.96 -9.79 15.37
N LEU A 233 -7.85 -9.94 14.63
CA LEU A 233 -7.34 -8.95 13.68
C LEU A 233 -7.25 -7.54 14.28
N ARG A 234 -6.75 -7.43 15.52
CA ARG A 234 -6.74 -6.16 16.27
C ARG A 234 -5.34 -5.60 16.42
N LEU A 235 -5.21 -4.27 16.30
CA LEU A 235 -4.00 -3.55 16.68
C LEU A 235 -3.79 -3.65 18.20
N ALA A 236 -2.83 -4.48 18.62
CA ALA A 236 -2.49 -4.65 20.03
C ALA A 236 -1.59 -3.51 20.53
N ARG A 237 -0.65 -3.06 19.68
CA ARG A 237 0.25 -1.94 19.97
C ARG A 237 0.60 -1.22 18.68
N ILE A 238 0.81 0.09 18.77
CA ILE A 238 1.38 0.87 17.67
C ILE A 238 2.20 2.01 18.25
N THR A 239 3.39 2.22 17.70
CA THR A 239 4.30 3.31 18.08
C THR A 239 4.97 3.84 16.82
N GLY A 240 5.32 5.11 16.80
CA GLY A 240 5.99 5.65 15.63
C GLY A 240 6.49 7.07 15.79
N ALA A 241 7.31 7.47 14.83
CA ALA A 241 7.90 8.80 14.81
C ALA A 241 7.97 9.32 13.38
N GLU A 242 7.98 10.64 13.27
CA GLU A 242 8.21 11.37 12.04
C GLU A 242 9.54 12.11 12.08
N ARG A 243 10.14 12.35 10.92
CA ARG A 243 11.22 13.31 10.78
C ARG A 243 11.03 14.10 9.50
N ARG A 244 11.19 15.42 9.58
CA ARG A 244 11.14 16.33 8.43
C ARG A 244 12.49 17.00 8.30
N ARG A 245 13.09 16.93 7.12
CA ARG A 245 14.38 17.55 6.81
C ARG A 245 14.24 18.50 5.64
N GLY A 246 14.85 19.67 5.76
CA GLY A 246 15.12 20.59 4.68
C GLY A 246 16.63 20.69 4.44
N ARG A 247 17.01 21.59 3.54
CA ARG A 247 18.42 21.79 3.20
C ARG A 247 19.23 22.41 4.34
N ALA A 248 18.59 23.17 5.22
CA ALA A 248 19.24 23.90 6.30
C ALA A 248 19.49 23.06 7.57
N ASP A 249 18.79 21.94 7.72
CA ASP A 249 18.74 21.13 8.94
C ASP A 249 18.88 19.62 8.64
N LEU A 250 19.60 19.29 7.56
CA LEU A 250 19.72 17.92 7.03
C LEU A 250 20.28 16.92 8.04
N ALA A 251 21.24 17.33 8.86
CA ALA A 251 21.86 16.47 9.87
C ALA A 251 21.20 16.62 11.25
N GLU A 252 20.58 17.77 11.51
CA GLU A 252 20.16 18.23 12.82
C GLU A 252 18.68 17.95 13.11
N ALA A 253 17.85 17.77 12.07
CA ALA A 253 16.42 17.57 12.28
C ALA A 253 16.14 16.34 13.15
N SER A 254 15.45 16.59 14.27
CA SER A 254 15.10 15.57 15.25
C SER A 254 13.90 14.74 14.79
N TRP A 255 13.86 13.49 15.24
CA TRP A 255 12.63 12.70 15.21
C TRP A 255 11.62 13.28 16.19
N ARG A 256 10.37 13.37 15.76
CA ARG A 256 9.21 13.71 16.58
C ARG A 256 8.34 12.48 16.76
N ASP A 257 8.11 12.11 18.01
CA ASP A 257 7.19 11.03 18.36
C ASP A 257 5.76 11.35 17.90
N ARG A 258 5.07 10.33 17.38
CA ARG A 258 3.69 10.43 16.85
C ARG A 258 2.70 9.57 17.64
N ASP A 259 3.03 9.17 18.87
CA ASP A 259 2.13 8.43 19.74
C ASP A 259 0.87 9.24 20.07
N ASP A 260 0.93 10.58 19.97
CA ASP A 260 -0.22 11.48 20.07
C ASP A 260 -1.36 11.09 19.10
N LEU A 261 -1.02 10.69 17.88
CA LEU A 261 -1.99 10.17 16.91
C LEU A 261 -2.16 8.65 16.97
N LEU A 262 -1.07 7.92 17.17
CA LEU A 262 -1.06 6.47 17.00
C LEU A 262 -1.75 5.72 18.15
N GLN A 263 -1.67 6.22 19.39
CA GLN A 263 -2.26 5.52 20.54
C GLN A 263 -3.79 5.40 20.43
N GLY A 264 -4.47 6.35 19.76
CA GLY A 264 -5.90 6.27 19.49
C GLY A 264 -6.32 5.12 18.56
N LEU A 265 -5.36 4.49 17.88
CA LEU A 265 -5.59 3.35 16.99
C LEU A 265 -5.47 1.99 17.71
N VAL A 266 -5.00 1.96 18.95
CA VAL A 266 -4.93 0.71 19.72
C VAL A 266 -6.34 0.14 19.91
N GLY A 267 -6.45 -1.18 19.74
CA GLY A 267 -7.70 -1.92 19.76
C GLY A 267 -8.53 -1.81 18.47
N MET A 268 -8.14 -1.00 17.48
CA MET A 268 -8.82 -0.93 16.18
C MET A 268 -8.77 -2.27 15.45
N GLY A 269 -9.88 -2.65 14.81
CA GLY A 269 -9.93 -3.83 13.95
C GLY A 269 -9.30 -3.55 12.58
N LEU A 270 -8.58 -4.53 12.04
CA LEU A 270 -7.96 -4.47 10.70
C LEU A 270 -8.75 -5.29 9.66
N GLY A 271 -10.05 -5.50 9.92
CA GLY A 271 -10.99 -6.21 9.06
C GLY A 271 -11.82 -5.30 8.16
N PRO A 272 -13.00 -5.77 7.69
CA PRO A 272 -13.93 -4.95 6.91
C PRO A 272 -14.28 -3.63 7.61
N GLY A 273 -14.28 -2.52 6.87
CA GLY A 273 -14.57 -1.19 7.40
C GLY A 273 -13.37 -0.44 8.01
N VAL A 274 -12.19 -1.07 8.09
CA VAL A 274 -10.97 -0.48 8.65
C VAL A 274 -10.63 0.89 8.08
N THR A 275 -10.82 1.12 6.78
CA THR A 275 -10.57 2.42 6.15
C THR A 275 -11.43 3.51 6.80
N GLY A 276 -12.74 3.27 6.94
CA GLY A 276 -13.65 4.24 7.54
C GLY A 276 -13.34 4.48 9.02
N GLU A 277 -13.05 3.42 9.77
CA GLU A 277 -12.68 3.51 11.19
C GLU A 277 -11.37 4.28 11.39
N LEU A 278 -10.35 4.00 10.59
CA LEU A 278 -9.07 4.70 10.65
C LEU A 278 -9.22 6.18 10.33
N LEU A 279 -9.97 6.51 9.27
CA LEU A 279 -10.26 7.90 8.91
C LEU A 279 -11.04 8.62 10.02
N ALA A 280 -12.01 7.95 10.64
CA ALA A 280 -12.78 8.52 11.74
C ALA A 280 -11.93 8.78 13.00
N ARG A 281 -11.03 7.84 13.35
CA ARG A 281 -10.14 7.97 14.52
C ARG A 281 -9.06 9.03 14.34
N LEU A 282 -8.53 9.16 13.12
CA LEU A 282 -7.54 10.20 12.81
C LEU A 282 -8.20 11.57 12.52
N GLY A 283 -9.51 11.59 12.28
CA GLY A 283 -10.29 12.79 11.94
C GLY A 283 -9.94 13.37 10.56
N GLU A 284 -10.49 14.55 10.28
CA GLU A 284 -9.96 15.48 9.26
C GLU A 284 -8.61 16.03 9.79
N ALA A 285 -7.59 15.17 9.81
CA ALA A 285 -6.27 15.52 10.31
C ALA A 285 -5.69 16.71 9.55
N ASP A 286 -4.82 17.48 10.20
CA ASP A 286 -3.98 18.51 9.57
C ASP A 286 -3.44 17.96 8.24
N ALA A 287 -3.49 18.75 7.17
CA ALA A 287 -2.97 18.37 5.85
C ALA A 287 -1.55 17.76 5.96
N ARG A 288 -0.77 18.18 6.96
CA ARG A 288 0.58 17.64 7.29
C ARG A 288 0.61 16.14 7.60
N ASP A 289 -0.49 15.54 8.05
CA ASP A 289 -0.61 14.15 8.47
C ASP A 289 -1.16 13.22 7.38
N ARG A 290 -1.56 13.78 6.22
CA ARG A 290 -2.02 13.01 5.06
C ARG A 290 -1.05 11.86 4.68
N PRO A 291 0.28 12.06 4.64
CA PRO A 291 1.21 10.97 4.32
C PRO A 291 1.18 9.81 5.33
N LEU A 292 1.08 10.11 6.63
CA LEU A 292 0.97 9.09 7.67
C LEU A 292 -0.34 8.30 7.52
N ARG A 293 -1.45 9.00 7.26
CA ARG A 293 -2.75 8.37 7.02
C ARG A 293 -2.72 7.44 5.82
N ASP A 294 -2.16 7.89 4.69
CA ASP A 294 -1.98 7.06 3.49
C ASP A 294 -1.15 5.80 3.80
N ALA A 295 -0.08 5.96 4.58
CA ALA A 295 0.75 4.86 5.04
C ALA A 295 -0.02 3.85 5.91
N LEU A 296 -0.75 4.33 6.93
CA LEU A 296 -1.49 3.48 7.86
C LEU A 296 -2.63 2.70 7.17
N LEU A 297 -3.23 3.26 6.11
CA LEU A 297 -4.21 2.56 5.29
C LEU A 297 -3.64 1.30 4.61
N MET A 298 -2.32 1.19 4.47
CA MET A 298 -1.67 0.02 3.90
C MET A 298 -1.41 -1.11 4.91
N LEU A 299 -1.66 -0.90 6.21
CA LEU A 299 -1.46 -1.93 7.24
C LEU A 299 -2.41 -3.13 7.03
N ALA A 300 -3.71 -2.89 6.89
CA ALA A 300 -4.70 -3.97 6.76
C ALA A 300 -4.51 -4.79 5.47
N PRO A 301 -4.31 -4.20 4.28
CA PRO A 301 -3.96 -4.98 3.10
C PRO A 301 -2.69 -5.81 3.32
N THR A 302 -1.71 -5.33 4.10
CA THR A 302 -0.42 -6.03 4.29
C THR A 302 -0.58 -7.18 5.27
N LEU A 303 -1.40 -6.99 6.30
CA LEU A 303 -1.81 -8.05 7.21
C LEU A 303 -2.44 -9.23 6.46
N VAL A 304 -3.31 -8.98 5.48
CA VAL A 304 -3.93 -10.05 4.65
C VAL A 304 -2.87 -10.89 3.94
N GLN A 305 -1.82 -10.26 3.40
CA GLN A 305 -0.73 -10.98 2.73
C GLN A 305 0.15 -11.77 3.72
N CYS A 306 0.37 -11.22 4.92
CA CYS A 306 1.09 -11.92 5.99
C CYS A 306 0.30 -13.15 6.48
N ALA A 307 -1.01 -12.99 6.70
CA ALA A 307 -1.89 -14.08 7.16
C ALA A 307 -1.92 -15.23 6.14
N ALA A 308 -1.95 -14.92 4.84
CA ALA A 308 -1.85 -15.94 3.79
C ALA A 308 -0.55 -16.76 3.85
N THR A 309 0.51 -16.22 4.46
CA THR A 309 1.81 -16.88 4.59
C THR A 309 1.90 -17.83 5.80
N LEU A 310 1.08 -17.60 6.82
CA LEU A 310 0.99 -18.43 8.04
C LEU A 310 0.13 -19.69 7.86
N ALA A 311 -0.21 -19.98 6.62
CA ALA A 311 -1.04 -21.07 6.13
C ALA A 311 -0.47 -22.49 6.29
N GLU A 312 0.52 -22.75 7.15
CA GLU A 312 1.08 -24.11 7.28
C GLU A 312 0.04 -25.10 7.82
N GLY A 313 -0.81 -24.66 8.77
CA GLY A 313 -1.99 -25.42 9.18
C GLY A 313 -3.00 -25.63 8.04
N TRP A 314 -2.97 -24.78 7.01
CA TRP A 314 -3.83 -24.90 5.85
C TRP A 314 -3.36 -25.94 4.83
N MET A 315 -2.06 -26.20 4.70
CA MET A 315 -1.56 -27.32 3.90
C MET A 315 -2.03 -28.66 4.47
N VAL A 316 -2.02 -28.79 5.81
CA VAL A 316 -2.56 -29.97 6.50
C VAL A 316 -4.07 -30.08 6.31
N ALA A 317 -4.81 -28.96 6.34
CA ALA A 317 -6.24 -28.95 6.02
C ALA A 317 -6.51 -29.27 4.55
N ALA A 318 -5.69 -28.79 3.62
CA ALA A 318 -5.80 -29.04 2.18
C ALA A 318 -5.54 -30.51 1.84
N GLN A 319 -4.59 -31.18 2.50
CA GLN A 319 -4.40 -32.64 2.37
C GLN A 319 -5.65 -33.44 2.72
N ARG A 320 -6.50 -32.90 3.60
CA ARG A 320 -7.76 -33.50 4.04
C ARG A 320 -8.97 -33.00 3.24
N SER A 321 -8.76 -32.06 2.32
CA SER A 321 -9.81 -31.43 1.52
C SER A 321 -9.82 -31.99 0.10
N SER A 322 -11.00 -32.28 -0.43
CA SER A 322 -11.20 -32.61 -1.85
C SER A 322 -11.34 -31.38 -2.76
N SER A 323 -11.21 -30.17 -2.22
CA SER A 323 -11.38 -28.92 -2.96
C SER A 323 -10.25 -28.69 -3.96
N ILE A 324 -10.60 -28.53 -5.24
CA ILE A 324 -9.68 -28.22 -6.33
C ILE A 324 -9.36 -26.72 -6.32
N VAL A 325 -10.34 -25.86 -6.02
CA VAL A 325 -10.10 -24.41 -5.84
C VAL A 325 -9.13 -24.13 -4.69
N GLY A 326 -8.97 -25.06 -3.76
CA GLY A 326 -8.14 -24.90 -2.58
C GLY A 326 -8.74 -23.85 -1.65
N MET A 327 -7.91 -22.98 -1.08
CA MET A 327 -8.43 -21.91 -0.24
C MET A 327 -8.91 -20.72 -1.05
N GLY A 328 -10.09 -20.23 -0.70
CA GLY A 328 -10.64 -19.01 -1.27
C GLY A 328 -10.46 -17.81 -0.35
N ALA A 329 -10.22 -16.65 -0.95
CA ALA A 329 -10.39 -15.39 -0.26
C ALA A 329 -11.88 -15.17 0.09
N LEU A 330 -12.15 -14.08 0.81
CA LEU A 330 -13.52 -13.67 1.10
C LEU A 330 -14.28 -13.40 -0.21
N PRO A 331 -15.56 -13.83 -0.32
CA PRO A 331 -16.40 -13.48 -1.46
C PRO A 331 -16.39 -11.96 -1.70
N ASP A 332 -16.32 -11.58 -2.97
CA ASP A 332 -16.31 -10.18 -3.43
C ASP A 332 -15.08 -9.36 -2.97
N SER A 333 -14.03 -10.01 -2.46
CA SER A 333 -12.77 -9.34 -2.09
C SER A 333 -11.99 -8.79 -3.29
N CYS A 334 -12.11 -9.43 -4.46
CA CYS A 334 -11.60 -8.95 -5.74
C CYS A 334 -12.34 -9.60 -6.91
N TYR A 335 -12.03 -9.20 -8.14
CA TYR A 335 -12.56 -9.79 -9.37
C TYR A 335 -12.51 -11.32 -9.40
N MET A 336 -11.38 -11.93 -9.04
CA MET A 336 -11.23 -13.40 -9.05
C MET A 336 -12.15 -14.11 -8.05
N TRP A 337 -12.51 -13.43 -6.96
CA TRP A 337 -13.34 -13.98 -5.88
C TRP A 337 -14.77 -13.41 -5.86
N ARG A 338 -15.19 -12.74 -6.93
CA ARG A 338 -16.56 -12.20 -7.06
C ARG A 338 -17.59 -13.33 -7.08
N ARG A 339 -18.75 -13.08 -6.47
CA ARG A 339 -19.89 -13.99 -6.57
C ARG A 339 -20.27 -14.20 -8.02
N GLY A 340 -20.55 -15.45 -8.38
CA GLY A 340 -20.84 -15.83 -9.77
C GLY A 340 -19.62 -15.74 -10.71
N GLY A 341 -18.40 -15.54 -10.21
CA GLY A 341 -17.16 -15.73 -10.99
C GLY A 341 -16.78 -17.20 -11.13
N ALA A 342 -15.76 -17.51 -11.92
CA ALA A 342 -15.33 -18.89 -12.18
C ALA A 342 -14.90 -19.63 -10.91
N LEU A 343 -13.98 -19.05 -10.13
CA LEU A 343 -13.51 -19.66 -8.87
C LEU A 343 -14.62 -19.77 -7.83
N TRP A 344 -15.58 -18.84 -7.83
CA TRP A 344 -16.74 -18.93 -6.94
C TRP A 344 -17.63 -20.12 -7.31
N ARG A 345 -17.95 -20.30 -8.60
CA ARG A 345 -18.74 -21.44 -9.09
C ARG A 345 -18.05 -22.77 -8.81
N ALA A 346 -16.77 -22.88 -9.16
CA ALA A 346 -15.98 -24.08 -8.89
C ALA A 346 -16.00 -24.44 -7.39
N ARG A 347 -15.92 -23.45 -6.49
CA ARG A 347 -16.02 -23.66 -5.05
C ARG A 347 -17.42 -24.10 -4.59
N GLN A 348 -18.49 -23.68 -5.26
CA GLN A 348 -19.85 -24.14 -4.96
C GLN A 348 -20.08 -25.58 -5.44
N ASP A 349 -19.58 -25.90 -6.64
CA ASP A 349 -19.73 -27.22 -7.27
C ASP A 349 -19.01 -28.33 -6.49
N GLU A 350 -17.93 -27.98 -5.78
CA GLU A 350 -17.19 -28.89 -4.89
C GLU A 350 -17.92 -29.22 -3.58
N GLY A 351 -18.99 -28.50 -3.25
CA GLY A 351 -19.74 -28.67 -2.00
C GLY A 351 -19.00 -28.09 -0.79
N SER A 352 -19.61 -27.11 -0.12
CA SER A 352 -19.17 -26.66 1.20
C SER A 352 -19.52 -27.69 2.28
N GLU A 353 -18.78 -28.80 2.37
CA GLU A 353 -18.66 -29.52 3.65
C GLU A 353 -17.54 -28.84 4.46
N PRO A 354 -17.83 -28.20 5.61
CA PRO A 354 -16.78 -27.84 6.55
C PRO A 354 -16.08 -29.13 7.00
N PRO A 355 -14.78 -29.11 7.29
CA PRO A 355 -14.10 -30.27 7.86
C PRO A 355 -14.85 -30.70 9.13
N ARG A 356 -15.29 -31.95 9.18
CA ARG A 356 -15.83 -32.54 10.42
C ARG A 356 -14.74 -32.42 11.49
N GLN A 357 -15.11 -31.81 12.61
CA GLN A 357 -14.29 -31.82 13.81
C GLN A 357 -14.41 -33.22 14.40
N ASP A 358 -13.38 -34.05 14.19
CA ASP A 358 -13.10 -35.21 15.05
C ASP A 358 -11.89 -34.88 15.93
#